data_AF-A0AA37UL51-F1
#
_entry.id   AF-A0AA37UL51-F1
#
_cell.length_a   1.000
_cell.length_b   1.000
_cell.length_c   1.000
_cell.angle_alpha   90.00
_cell.angle_beta   90.00
_cell.angle_gamma   90.00
#
_symmetry.space_group_name_H-M   'P 1'
#
loop_
_entity.id
_entity.type
_entity.pdbx_description
1 polymer ?
#
loop_
_entity_poly.entity_id
_entity_poly.type
_entity_poly.pdbx_seq_one_letter_code
_entity_poly.pdbx_strand_id
1 'polypeptide(L)'
;MARSCIVCTHPERVAVDAALVAGETQAAVASTYSLPPSSVSRHFRGHLDTALVGFSGNEAGEGLSLIDRLVRSLGDLEAVRRQALTSGNSGHVIRAAAASNALIQTLLDRLGVDDLSVATDLRTAHFLALSVGAATRVNPETGRLIAARLRDHGLHDDAAALDAVAAKAEQQQFENRQNGIEK
;
A
#
# COMPACT_ATOMS: atom_id res chain seq x y z
N MET A 1 -0.34 -27.88 27.38
CA MET A 1 -1.42 -26.94 26.98
C MET A 1 -0.77 -25.66 26.49
N ALA A 2 -1.04 -25.24 25.26
CA ALA A 2 -0.48 -23.99 24.74
C ALA A 2 -1.09 -22.80 25.50
N ARG A 3 -0.26 -21.92 26.06
CA ARG A 3 -0.73 -20.66 26.68
C ARG A 3 -1.44 -19.84 25.61
N SER A 4 -2.67 -19.41 25.89
CA SER A 4 -3.41 -18.44 25.09
C SER A 4 -2.56 -17.17 24.93
N CYS A 5 -2.53 -16.63 23.71
CA CYS A 5 -1.81 -15.40 23.45
C CYS A 5 -2.55 -14.24 24.12
N ILE A 6 -1.87 -13.53 25.03
CA ILE A 6 -2.45 -12.43 25.81
C ILE A 6 -2.87 -11.27 24.89
N VAL A 7 -2.13 -11.07 23.78
CA VAL A 7 -2.45 -10.05 22.76
C VAL A 7 -3.73 -10.41 22.01
N CYS A 8 -3.94 -11.70 21.67
CA CYS A 8 -5.16 -12.14 20.97
C CYS A 8 -6.43 -11.98 21.81
N THR A 9 -6.31 -11.96 23.15
CA THR A 9 -7.43 -11.76 24.08
C THR A 9 -7.50 -10.33 24.63
N HIS A 10 -6.67 -9.41 24.12
CA HIS A 10 -6.65 -8.03 24.59
C HIS A 10 -7.86 -7.25 24.01
N PRO A 11 -8.54 -6.40 24.79
CA PRO A 11 -9.70 -5.62 24.31
C PRO A 11 -9.34 -4.66 23.16
N GLU A 12 -8.10 -4.19 23.11
CA GLU A 12 -7.61 -3.30 22.04
C GLU A 12 -6.78 -4.05 20.99
N ARG A 13 -7.01 -5.35 20.82
CA ARG A 13 -6.25 -6.20 19.87
C ARG A 13 -6.15 -5.55 18.49
N VAL A 14 -7.25 -4.99 17.97
CA VAL A 14 -7.27 -4.40 16.62
C VAL A 14 -6.34 -3.19 16.51
N ALA A 15 -6.28 -2.35 17.54
CA ALA A 15 -5.38 -1.20 17.58
C ALA A 15 -3.91 -1.63 17.70
N VAL A 16 -3.64 -2.68 18.46
CA VAL A 16 -2.30 -3.31 18.58
C VAL A 16 -1.86 -3.90 17.24
N ASP A 17 -2.74 -4.63 16.54
CA ASP A 17 -2.48 -5.21 15.23
C ASP A 17 -2.17 -4.10 14.19
N ALA A 18 -2.96 -3.02 14.18
CA ALA A 18 -2.78 -1.89 13.27
C ALA A 18 -1.45 -1.14 13.49
N ALA A 19 -1.07 -0.89 14.75
CA ALA A 19 0.20 -0.23 15.08
C ALA A 19 1.41 -1.06 14.62
N LEU A 20 1.35 -2.38 14.80
CA LEU A 20 2.40 -3.29 14.33
C LEU A 20 2.50 -3.34 12.81
N VAL A 21 1.36 -3.28 12.09
CA VAL A 21 1.32 -3.23 10.61
C VAL A 21 1.82 -1.88 10.08
N ALA A 22 1.54 -0.78 10.79
CA ALA A 22 2.03 0.56 10.46
C ALA A 22 3.55 0.72 10.63
N GLY A 23 4.25 -0.33 11.07
CA GLY A 23 5.71 -0.33 11.23
C GLY A 23 6.20 0.18 12.57
N GLU A 24 5.31 0.37 13.56
CA GLU A 24 5.75 0.70 14.91
C GLU A 24 6.55 -0.44 15.53
N THR A 25 7.55 -0.09 16.34
CA THR A 25 8.39 -1.09 16.98
C THR A 25 7.60 -1.89 18.02
N GLN A 26 7.84 -3.20 18.10
CA GLN A 26 7.19 -4.08 19.09
C GLN A 26 7.38 -3.58 20.54
N ALA A 27 8.49 -2.90 20.82
CA ALA A 27 8.78 -2.29 22.12
C ALA A 27 7.90 -1.06 22.38
N ALA A 28 7.69 -0.20 21.38
CA ALA A 28 6.78 0.95 21.49
C ALA A 28 5.36 0.48 21.72
N VAL A 29 4.86 -0.46 20.90
CA VAL A 29 3.53 -1.06 21.03
C VAL A 29 3.34 -1.74 22.40
N ALA A 30 4.33 -2.50 22.86
CA ALA A 30 4.29 -3.10 24.20
C ALA A 30 4.13 -2.05 25.31
N SER A 31 4.82 -0.91 25.20
CA SER A 31 4.70 0.18 26.17
C SER A 31 3.34 0.88 26.10
N THR A 32 2.87 1.21 24.89
CA THR A 32 1.62 1.95 24.66
C THR A 32 0.41 1.18 25.18
N TYR A 33 0.37 -0.13 24.93
CA TYR A 33 -0.76 -0.98 25.30
C TYR A 33 -0.53 -1.78 26.58
N SER A 34 0.53 -1.48 27.35
CA SER A 34 0.87 -2.18 28.61
C SER A 34 0.95 -3.71 28.47
N LEU A 35 1.50 -4.18 27.36
CA LEU A 35 1.65 -5.61 27.04
C LEU A 35 3.09 -6.08 27.28
N PRO A 36 3.32 -7.35 27.69
CA PRO A 36 4.66 -7.88 27.82
C PRO A 36 5.37 -7.93 26.45
N PRO A 37 6.61 -7.42 26.30
CA PRO A 37 7.31 -7.41 25.00
C PRO A 37 7.44 -8.79 24.36
N SER A 38 7.67 -9.83 25.17
CA SER A 38 7.73 -11.22 24.71
C SER A 38 6.40 -11.72 24.14
N SER A 39 5.28 -11.22 24.64
CA SER A 39 3.93 -11.56 24.15
C SER A 39 3.63 -10.88 22.84
N VAL A 40 4.00 -9.59 22.70
CA VAL A 40 3.88 -8.84 21.43
C VAL A 40 4.75 -9.46 20.34
N SER A 41 5.98 -9.86 20.66
CA SER A 41 6.88 -10.50 19.70
C SER A 41 6.36 -11.88 19.23
N ARG A 42 5.86 -12.70 20.16
CA ARG A 42 5.24 -14.00 19.83
C ARG A 42 3.95 -13.83 19.03
N HIS A 43 3.15 -12.80 19.33
CA HIS A 43 1.96 -12.44 18.57
C HIS A 43 2.32 -12.03 17.15
N PHE A 44 3.25 -11.09 16.98
CA PHE A 44 3.70 -10.61 15.68
C PHE A 44 4.15 -11.76 14.75
N ARG A 45 4.99 -12.66 15.25
CA ARG A 45 5.57 -13.75 14.45
C ARG A 45 4.64 -14.94 14.21
N GLY A 46 3.68 -15.19 15.13
CA GLY A 46 2.89 -16.42 15.12
C GLY A 46 1.40 -16.24 14.87
N HIS A 47 0.90 -15.01 15.06
CA HIS A 47 -0.52 -14.71 14.98
C HIS A 47 -0.80 -13.51 14.09
N LEU A 48 0.06 -12.48 14.03
CA LEU A 48 -0.15 -11.33 13.15
C LEU A 48 0.15 -11.67 11.69
N ASP A 49 1.19 -12.46 11.39
CA ASP A 49 1.50 -12.90 10.02
C ASP A 49 0.41 -13.83 9.46
N THR A 50 -0.10 -14.73 10.30
CA THR A 50 -1.22 -15.62 9.95
C THR A 50 -2.55 -14.87 9.96
N ALA A 51 -2.68 -13.87 10.85
CA ALA A 51 -3.77 -12.93 10.80
C ALA A 51 -3.66 -12.15 9.50
N LEU A 52 -2.55 -11.59 9.01
CA LEU A 52 -2.45 -10.88 7.71
C LEU A 52 -2.87 -11.75 6.52
N VAL A 53 -2.65 -13.06 6.60
CA VAL A 53 -3.17 -14.07 5.64
C VAL A 53 -4.68 -14.35 5.83
N GLY A 54 -5.26 -13.97 6.97
CA GLY A 54 -6.70 -13.96 7.32
C GLY A 54 -7.23 -12.60 7.85
N PHE A 55 -6.61 -11.47 7.48
CA PHE A 55 -6.81 -10.11 8.03
C PHE A 55 -7.64 -9.38 7.01
N SER A 56 -8.70 -10.07 6.62
CA SER A 56 -9.98 -9.44 6.60
C SER A 56 -10.70 -9.91 7.87
N GLY A 57 -10.65 -9.11 8.95
CA GLY A 57 -11.54 -9.26 10.11
C GLY A 57 -10.87 -9.34 11.49
N ASN A 58 -11.33 -8.65 12.54
CA ASN A 58 -12.50 -7.78 12.69
C ASN A 58 -12.46 -7.12 14.09
N GLU A 59 -12.85 -5.84 14.21
CA GLU A 59 -13.85 -5.30 15.18
C GLU A 59 -14.49 -3.99 14.63
N ALA A 60 -14.70 -3.92 13.30
CA ALA A 60 -15.70 -3.05 12.68
C ALA A 60 -16.83 -3.97 12.18
N GLY A 61 -17.43 -4.66 13.17
CA GLY A 61 -18.11 -5.95 13.10
C GLY A 61 -19.04 -6.20 11.91
N GLU A 62 -19.85 -5.21 11.53
CA GLU A 62 -20.86 -5.35 10.48
C GLU A 62 -20.39 -4.83 9.11
N GLY A 63 -19.66 -3.71 9.08
CA GLY A 63 -19.18 -3.07 7.84
C GLY A 63 -18.05 -3.85 7.16
N LEU A 64 -17.12 -4.42 7.94
CA LEU A 64 -16.06 -5.28 7.39
C LEU A 64 -16.60 -6.65 6.96
N SER A 65 -17.64 -7.17 7.64
CA SER A 65 -18.31 -8.41 7.20
C SER A 65 -19.01 -8.24 5.84
N LEU A 66 -19.51 -7.04 5.55
CA LEU A 66 -20.10 -6.71 4.27
C LEU A 66 -19.04 -6.68 3.17
N ILE A 67 -17.88 -6.07 3.44
CA ILE A 67 -16.76 -6.01 2.48
C ILE A 67 -16.27 -7.43 2.16
N ASP A 68 -16.08 -8.29 3.16
CA ASP A 68 -15.70 -9.69 2.94
C ASP A 68 -16.74 -10.47 2.14
N ARG A 69 -18.02 -10.25 2.44
CA ARG A 69 -19.11 -10.85 1.70
C ARG A 69 -19.13 -10.39 0.25
N LEU A 70 -18.82 -9.11 -0.01
CA LEU A 70 -18.71 -8.55 -1.35
C LEU A 70 -17.48 -9.13 -2.09
N VAL A 71 -16.31 -9.18 -1.47
CA VAL A 71 -15.10 -9.78 -2.08
C VAL A 71 -15.34 -11.25 -2.46
N ARG A 72 -15.95 -12.04 -1.57
CA ARG A 72 -16.36 -13.43 -1.88
C ARG A 72 -17.35 -13.49 -3.04
N SER A 73 -18.34 -12.61 -3.05
CA SER A 73 -19.34 -12.56 -4.13
C SER A 73 -18.71 -12.21 -5.47
N LEU A 74 -17.67 -11.37 -5.49
CA LEU A 74 -16.85 -11.08 -6.68
C LEU A 74 -16.14 -12.34 -7.19
N GLY A 75 -15.49 -13.10 -6.29
CA GLY A 75 -14.85 -14.37 -6.64
C GLY A 75 -15.83 -15.41 -7.21
N ASP A 76 -17.03 -15.50 -6.62
CA ASP A 76 -18.10 -16.39 -7.11
C ASP A 76 -18.58 -15.97 -8.51
N LEU A 77 -18.78 -14.66 -8.75
CA LEU A 77 -19.15 -14.13 -10.07
C LEU A 77 -18.08 -14.36 -11.13
N GLU A 78 -16.81 -14.26 -10.77
CA GLU A 78 -15.70 -14.59 -11.67
C GLU A 78 -15.64 -16.08 -12.02
N ALA A 79 -15.95 -16.97 -11.07
CA ALA A 79 -16.06 -18.40 -11.31
C ALA A 79 -17.22 -18.70 -12.28
N VAL A 80 -18.40 -18.10 -12.04
CA VAL A 80 -19.57 -18.22 -12.94
C VAL A 80 -19.25 -17.70 -14.34
N ARG A 81 -18.58 -16.55 -14.44
CA ARG A 81 -18.16 -15.98 -15.74
C ARG A 81 -17.22 -16.91 -16.49
N ARG A 82 -16.21 -17.48 -15.81
CA ARG A 82 -15.29 -18.46 -16.41
C ARG A 82 -16.02 -19.72 -16.88
N GLN A 83 -16.92 -20.25 -16.06
CA GLN A 83 -17.72 -21.42 -16.44
C GLN A 83 -18.61 -21.11 -17.64
N ALA A 84 -19.27 -19.95 -17.67
CA ALA A 84 -20.11 -19.51 -18.78
C ALA A 84 -19.33 -19.29 -20.08
N LEU A 85 -18.08 -18.81 -20.00
CA LEU A 85 -17.16 -18.71 -21.13
C LEU A 85 -16.83 -20.11 -21.69
N THR A 86 -16.51 -21.08 -20.83
CA THR A 86 -16.20 -22.45 -21.26
C THR A 86 -17.42 -23.19 -21.83
N SER A 87 -18.63 -22.85 -21.38
CA SER A 87 -19.88 -23.48 -21.82
C SER A 87 -20.59 -22.71 -22.94
N GLY A 88 -19.97 -21.66 -23.49
CA GLY A 88 -20.49 -20.89 -24.64
C GLY A 88 -21.79 -20.13 -24.34
N ASN A 89 -22.09 -19.87 -23.07
CA ASN A 89 -23.37 -19.28 -22.67
C ASN A 89 -23.25 -17.76 -22.50
N SER A 90 -23.21 -17.06 -23.63
CA SER A 90 -22.92 -15.62 -23.74
C SER A 90 -23.82 -14.75 -22.86
N GLY A 91 -25.08 -15.13 -22.69
CA GLY A 91 -26.02 -14.43 -21.81
C GLY A 91 -25.64 -14.45 -20.34
N HIS A 92 -25.03 -15.55 -19.85
CA HIS A 92 -24.52 -15.64 -18.48
C HIS A 92 -23.20 -14.88 -18.31
N VAL A 93 -22.36 -14.82 -19.35
CA VAL A 93 -21.13 -14.02 -19.32
C VAL A 93 -21.43 -12.53 -19.15
N ILE A 94 -22.37 -11.98 -19.92
CA ILE A 94 -22.75 -10.56 -19.84
C ILE A 94 -23.36 -10.24 -18.47
N ARG A 95 -24.24 -11.09 -17.97
CA ARG A 95 -24.88 -10.90 -16.65
C ARG A 95 -23.88 -10.96 -15.49
N ALA A 96 -22.95 -11.92 -15.51
CA ALA A 96 -21.90 -12.03 -14.50
C ALA A 96 -20.97 -10.81 -14.54
N ALA A 97 -20.57 -10.35 -15.74
CA ALA A 97 -19.73 -9.16 -15.90
C ALA A 97 -20.41 -7.88 -15.38
N ALA A 98 -21.71 -7.69 -15.67
CA ALA A 98 -22.47 -6.55 -15.16
C ALA A 98 -22.58 -6.57 -13.63
N ALA A 99 -22.83 -7.74 -13.03
CA ALA A 99 -22.89 -7.90 -11.59
C ALA A 99 -21.53 -7.65 -10.91
N SER A 100 -20.43 -8.12 -11.50
CA SER A 100 -19.06 -7.85 -11.00
C SER A 100 -18.76 -6.35 -10.99
N ASN A 101 -19.08 -5.64 -12.08
CA ASN A 101 -18.83 -4.20 -12.17
C ASN A 101 -19.64 -3.40 -11.14
N ALA A 102 -20.90 -3.76 -10.90
CA ALA A 102 -21.73 -3.11 -9.87
C ALA A 102 -21.16 -3.34 -8.45
N LEU A 103 -20.59 -4.52 -8.19
CA LEU A 103 -19.99 -4.84 -6.91
C LEU A 103 -18.69 -4.06 -6.67
N ILE A 104 -17.85 -3.94 -7.70
CA ILE A 104 -16.61 -3.16 -7.66
C ILE A 104 -16.92 -1.69 -7.35
N GLN A 105 -17.92 -1.11 -8.03
CA GLN A 105 -18.33 0.27 -7.77
C GLN A 105 -18.82 0.46 -6.33
N THR A 106 -19.62 -0.48 -5.82
CA THR A 106 -20.07 -0.44 -4.42
C THR A 106 -18.90 -0.51 -3.41
N LEU A 107 -17.85 -1.28 -3.73
CA LEU A 107 -16.65 -1.37 -2.91
C LEU A 107 -15.84 -0.07 -2.95
N LEU A 108 -15.64 0.53 -4.13
CA LEU A 108 -14.93 1.80 -4.28
C LEU A 108 -15.64 2.92 -3.50
N ASP A 109 -16.96 3.05 -3.66
CA ASP A 109 -17.78 4.02 -2.93
C ASP A 109 -17.71 3.84 -1.40
N ARG A 110 -17.73 2.59 -0.92
CA ARG A 110 -17.71 2.28 0.52
C ARG A 110 -16.34 2.38 1.16
N LEU A 111 -15.28 2.18 0.40
CA LEU A 111 -13.90 2.39 0.84
C LEU A 111 -13.49 3.86 0.79
N GLY A 112 -14.38 4.76 0.33
CA GLY A 112 -14.11 6.19 0.23
C GLY A 112 -13.09 6.53 -0.84
N VAL A 113 -12.82 5.60 -1.77
CA VAL A 113 -11.97 5.81 -2.93
C VAL A 113 -12.85 6.47 -3.99
N ASP A 114 -13.09 7.77 -3.82
CA ASP A 114 -13.84 8.54 -4.81
C ASP A 114 -12.90 8.95 -5.96
N ASP A 115 -13.41 8.98 -7.19
CA ASP A 115 -12.63 9.32 -8.39
C ASP A 115 -11.92 10.68 -8.26
N LEU A 116 -12.48 11.61 -7.47
CA LEU A 116 -11.93 12.95 -7.27
C LEU A 116 -10.72 12.94 -6.31
N SER A 117 -10.74 12.10 -5.28
CA SER A 117 -9.67 11.88 -4.31
C SER A 117 -8.49 11.20 -4.98
N VAL A 118 -8.73 10.15 -5.77
CA VAL A 118 -7.71 9.48 -6.58
C VAL A 118 -7.12 10.45 -7.60
N ALA A 119 -7.95 11.23 -8.29
CA ALA A 119 -7.47 12.22 -9.25
C ALA A 119 -6.64 13.33 -8.56
N THR A 120 -7.00 13.71 -7.33
CA THR A 120 -6.29 14.71 -6.53
C THR A 120 -4.97 14.18 -6.02
N ASP A 121 -4.93 12.94 -5.54
CA ASP A 121 -3.71 12.27 -5.07
C ASP A 121 -2.72 12.05 -6.22
N LEU A 122 -3.20 11.57 -7.37
CA LEU A 122 -2.38 11.42 -8.57
C LEU A 122 -1.82 12.77 -9.06
N ARG A 123 -2.64 13.83 -9.03
CA ARG A 123 -2.18 15.18 -9.40
C ARG A 123 -1.14 15.70 -8.42
N THR A 124 -1.34 15.48 -7.12
CA THR A 124 -0.41 15.90 -6.06
C THR A 124 0.92 15.16 -6.18
N ALA A 125 0.88 13.84 -6.35
CA ALA A 125 2.06 13.01 -6.59
C ALA A 125 2.81 13.45 -7.86
N HIS A 126 2.08 13.76 -8.94
CA HIS A 126 2.68 14.26 -10.17
C HIS A 126 3.41 15.59 -9.98
N PHE A 127 2.78 16.56 -9.32
CA PHE A 127 3.44 17.84 -9.02
C PHE A 127 4.65 17.67 -8.12
N LEU A 128 4.55 16.83 -7.09
CA LEU A 128 5.68 16.53 -6.20
C LEU A 128 6.85 15.92 -7.00
N ALA A 129 6.58 14.96 -7.88
CA ALA A 129 7.61 14.35 -8.73
C ALA A 129 8.29 15.38 -9.64
N LEU A 130 7.52 16.30 -10.24
CA LEU A 130 8.07 17.39 -11.05
C LEU A 130 8.94 18.35 -10.22
N SER A 131 8.46 18.74 -9.04
CA SER A 131 9.19 19.64 -8.13
C SER A 131 10.49 19.00 -7.62
N VAL A 132 10.45 17.72 -7.24
CA VAL A 132 11.64 16.96 -6.83
C VAL A 132 12.63 16.82 -7.98
N GLY A 133 12.15 16.51 -9.19
CA GLY A 133 13.00 16.45 -10.38
C GLY A 133 13.62 17.80 -10.75
N ALA A 134 12.87 18.89 -10.61
CA ALA A 134 13.39 20.25 -10.81
C ALA A 134 14.44 20.63 -9.76
N ALA A 135 14.16 20.36 -8.49
CA ALA A 135 15.11 20.59 -7.40
C ALA A 135 16.39 19.76 -7.58
N THR A 136 16.27 18.52 -8.07
CA THR A 136 17.41 17.65 -8.37
C THR A 136 18.29 18.19 -9.50
N ARG A 137 17.70 18.81 -10.53
CA ARG A 137 18.49 19.44 -11.60
C ARG A 137 19.30 20.64 -11.12
N VAL A 138 18.76 21.38 -10.14
CA VAL A 138 19.45 22.52 -9.52
C VAL A 138 20.52 22.03 -8.55
N ASN A 139 20.17 21.07 -7.69
CA ASN A 139 21.06 20.47 -6.71
C ASN A 139 21.00 18.93 -6.82
N PRO A 140 21.95 18.32 -7.56
CA PRO A 140 22.01 16.87 -7.73
C PRO A 140 22.20 16.09 -6.43
N GLU A 141 22.88 16.66 -5.44
CA GLU A 141 23.09 16.03 -4.13
C GLU A 141 21.75 15.82 -3.40
N THR A 142 20.86 16.80 -3.45
CA THR A 142 19.50 16.68 -2.90
C THR A 142 18.74 15.52 -3.55
N GLY A 143 18.88 15.35 -4.86
CA GLY A 143 18.27 14.22 -5.58
C GLY A 143 18.78 12.86 -5.08
N ARG A 144 20.10 12.73 -4.89
CA ARG A 144 20.70 11.49 -4.37
C ARG A 144 20.27 11.18 -2.94
N LEU A 145 20.13 12.20 -2.09
CA LEU A 145 19.62 12.03 -0.72
C LEU A 145 18.17 11.54 -0.72
N ILE A 146 17.33 12.09 -1.58
CA ILE A 146 15.94 11.64 -1.75
C ILE A 146 15.92 10.21 -2.32
N ALA A 147 16.74 9.90 -3.31
CA ALA A 147 16.84 8.56 -3.90
C ALA A 147 17.26 7.50 -2.86
N ALA A 148 18.17 7.84 -1.95
CA ALA A 148 18.55 6.96 -0.85
C ALA A 148 17.35 6.65 0.08
N ARG A 149 16.55 7.67 0.41
CA ARG A 149 15.33 7.49 1.22
C ARG A 149 14.27 6.67 0.47
N LEU A 150 14.09 6.88 -0.83
CA LEU A 150 13.18 6.06 -1.65
C LEU A 150 13.59 4.59 -1.63
N ARG A 151 14.90 4.28 -1.67
CA ARG A 151 15.41 2.90 -1.53
C ARG A 151 15.12 2.30 -0.15
N ASP A 152 15.26 3.07 0.92
CA ASP A 152 14.94 2.60 2.28
C ASP A 152 13.45 2.21 2.41
N HIS A 153 12.58 2.81 1.61
CA HIS A 153 11.15 2.50 1.54
C HIS A 153 10.77 1.49 0.44
N GLY A 154 11.75 0.87 -0.24
CA GLY A 154 11.49 -0.14 -1.28
C GLY A 154 11.06 0.41 -2.65
N LEU A 155 11.08 1.73 -2.83
CA LEU A 155 10.73 2.40 -4.09
C LEU A 155 11.96 2.48 -5.02
N HIS A 156 12.46 1.30 -5.42
CA HIS A 156 13.72 1.19 -6.15
C HIS A 156 13.69 1.81 -7.55
N ASP A 157 12.57 1.70 -8.27
CA ASP A 157 12.42 2.25 -9.61
C ASP A 157 12.41 3.79 -9.59
N ASP A 158 11.70 4.39 -8.63
CA ASP A 158 11.65 5.84 -8.44
C ASP A 158 13.01 6.39 -8.00
N ALA A 159 13.72 5.67 -7.12
CA ALA A 159 15.07 6.02 -6.72
C ALA A 159 16.04 6.00 -7.92
N ALA A 160 15.97 4.96 -8.75
CA ALA A 160 16.80 4.85 -9.95
C ALA A 160 16.51 5.97 -10.96
N ALA A 161 15.23 6.34 -11.13
CA ALA A 161 14.83 7.46 -11.97
C ALA A 161 15.44 8.78 -11.46
N LEU A 162 15.43 9.00 -10.15
CA LEU A 162 15.96 10.22 -9.54
C LEU A 162 17.50 10.29 -9.60
N ASP A 163 18.18 9.16 -9.36
CA ASP A 163 19.64 9.04 -9.53
C ASP A 163 20.05 9.36 -10.98
N ALA A 164 19.27 8.91 -11.98
CA ALA A 164 19.52 9.22 -13.39
C ALA A 164 19.34 10.73 -13.71
N VAL A 165 18.37 11.40 -13.07
CA VAL A 165 18.20 12.86 -13.23
C VAL A 165 19.37 13.61 -12.60
N ALA A 166 19.82 13.20 -11.42
CA ALA A 166 20.97 13.79 -10.73
C ALA A 166 22.26 13.66 -11.57
N ALA A 167 22.53 12.46 -12.10
CA ALA A 167 23.70 12.20 -12.94
C ALA A 167 23.72 13.07 -14.21
N LYS A 168 22.57 13.22 -14.89
CA LYS A 168 22.45 14.10 -16.07
C LYS A 168 22.70 15.56 -15.72
N ALA A 169 22.19 16.02 -14.57
CA ALA A 169 22.37 17.40 -14.13
C ALA A 169 23.84 17.70 -13.81
N GLU A 170 24.56 16.77 -13.17
CA GLU A 170 26.00 16.93 -12.90
C GLU A 170 26.84 17.01 -14.16
N GLN A 171 26.53 16.16 -15.14
CA GLN A 171 27.20 16.18 -16.44
C GLN A 171 26.99 17.54 -17.14
N GLN A 172 25.76 18.06 -17.17
CA GLN A 172 25.46 19.37 -17.74
C GLN A 172 26.15 20.52 -16.98
N GLN A 173 26.20 20.45 -15.64
CA GLN A 173 26.91 21.45 -14.83
C GLN A 173 28.42 21.41 -15.03
N PHE A 174 29.00 20.25 -15.31
CA PHE A 174 30.41 20.10 -15.66
C PHE A 174 30.71 20.68 -17.04
N GLU A 175 29.89 20.33 -18.05
CA GLU A 175 30.00 20.86 -19.42
C GLU A 175 29.85 22.40 -19.44
N ASN A 176 28.88 22.95 -18.71
CA ASN A 176 28.69 24.40 -18.59
C ASN A 176 29.86 25.12 -17.90
N ARG A 177 30.52 24.46 -16.93
CA ARG A 177 31.73 25.02 -16.28
C ARG A 177 32.94 25.02 -17.21
N GLN A 178 33.11 23.98 -18.03
CA GLN A 178 34.20 23.94 -19.02
C GLN A 178 34.01 25.02 -20.11
N ASN A 179 32.79 25.17 -20.62
CA ASN A 179 32.47 26.15 -21.66
C ASN A 179 32.46 27.60 -21.18
N GLY A 180 32.40 27.84 -19.86
CA GLY A 180 32.43 29.17 -19.25
C GLY A 180 33.84 29.71 -18.99
N ILE A 181 34.89 28.89 -19.11
CA ILE A 181 36.29 29.29 -18.90
C ILE A 181 36.95 29.76 -20.21
N GLU A 182 36.33 29.47 -21.37
CA GLU A 182 36.81 29.89 -22.70
C GLU A 182 36.23 31.24 -23.20
N LYS A 183 35.50 31.99 -22.37
CA LYS A 183 35.03 33.36 -22.66
C LYS A 183 35.66 34.37 -21.71
#